data_AF-O08869-F1
#
_entry.id   AF-O08869-F1
#
_cell.length_a   1.000
_cell.length_b   1.000
_cell.length_c   1.000
_cell.angle_alpha   90.00
_cell.angle_beta   90.00
_cell.angle_gamma   90.00
#
_symmetry.space_group_name_H-M   'P 1'
#
loop_
_entity.id
_entity.type
_entity.pdbx_description
1 polymer ?
#
loop_
_entity_poly.entity_id
_entity_poly.type
_entity_poly.pdbx_seq_one_letter_code
_entity_poly.pdbx_strand_id
1 'polypeptide(L)'
;YITDKCPEGIILFLFQSILGSIVDAFLIGCMFVKMSQPKKRAETLMFSEHAVISMRDGKLTLMFRVGNLRNSHMVSAQIRCKLLKG
;
A
#
# COMPACT_ATOMS: atom_id res chain seq x y z
N TYR A 1 13.76 -4.97 -42.64
CA TYR A 1 15.12 -4.87 -42.07
C TYR A 1 15.46 -3.39 -42.05
N ILE A 2 15.95 -2.85 -40.94
CA ILE A 2 16.42 -1.45 -40.91
C ILE A 2 17.65 -1.42 -41.80
N THR A 3 17.52 -0.88 -43.01
CA THR A 3 18.61 -0.77 -43.97
C THR A 3 19.29 0.57 -43.76
N ASP A 4 20.63 0.61 -43.73
CA ASP A 4 21.46 1.81 -43.53
C ASP A 4 21.28 2.92 -44.59
N LYS A 5 20.38 2.72 -45.54
CA LYS A 5 20.06 3.67 -46.62
C LYS A 5 19.08 4.77 -46.20
N CYS A 6 18.48 4.69 -45.01
CA CYS A 6 17.46 5.63 -44.54
C CYS A 6 17.86 6.23 -43.17
N PRO A 7 18.66 7.31 -43.13
CA PRO A 7 19.09 7.95 -41.88
C PRO A 7 17.92 8.42 -41.01
N GLU A 8 16.80 8.79 -41.61
CA GLU A 8 15.56 9.15 -40.90
C GLU A 8 15.00 7.98 -40.08
N GLY A 9 15.10 6.76 -40.61
CA GLY A 9 14.65 5.55 -39.93
C GLY A 9 15.50 5.23 -38.70
N ILE A 10 16.82 5.45 -38.79
CA ILE A 10 17.74 5.27 -37.65
C ILE A 10 17.43 6.29 -36.55
N ILE A 11 17.23 7.56 -36.92
CA ILE A 11 16.88 8.62 -35.97
C ILE A 11 15.55 8.31 -35.28
N LEU A 12 14.50 7.96 -36.03
CA LEU A 12 13.19 7.59 -35.48
C LEU A 12 13.29 6.38 -34.53
N PHE A 13 14.08 5.37 -34.90
CA PHE A 13 14.29 4.19 -34.06
C PHE A 13 14.99 4.55 -32.74
N LEU A 14 15.98 5.45 -32.75
CA LEU A 14 16.65 5.91 -31.53
C LEU A 14 15.68 6.66 -30.62
N PHE A 15 14.89 7.59 -31.16
CA PHE A 15 13.87 8.31 -30.39
C PHE A 15 12.82 7.35 -29.81
N GLN A 16 12.30 6.42 -30.61
CA GLN A 16 11.34 5.43 -30.16
C GLN A 16 11.94 4.54 -29.06
N SER A 17 13.20 4.14 -29.19
CA SER A 17 13.89 3.31 -28.20
C SER A 17 14.03 4.04 -26.87
N ILE A 18 14.47 5.30 -26.89
CA ILE A 18 14.61 6.14 -25.68
C ILE A 18 13.25 6.35 -25.01
N LEU A 19 12.24 6.78 -25.78
CA LEU A 19 10.89 7.00 -25.24
C LEU A 19 10.27 5.70 -24.73
N GLY A 20 10.48 4.60 -25.43
CA GLY A 20 10.03 3.27 -25.03
C GLY A 20 10.63 2.85 -23.68
N SER A 21 11.94 3.02 -23.49
CA SER A 21 12.60 2.74 -22.21
C SER A 21 12.10 3.63 -21.07
N ILE A 22 11.81 4.91 -21.33
CA ILE A 22 11.26 5.83 -20.32
C ILE A 22 9.87 5.36 -19.87
N VAL A 23 9.00 5.02 -20.83
CA VAL A 23 7.64 4.54 -20.53
C VAL A 23 7.70 3.22 -19.78
N ASP A 24 8.54 2.28 -20.20
CA ASP A 24 8.69 0.97 -19.54
C ASP A 24 9.16 1.15 -18.08
N ALA A 25 10.20 1.94 -17.85
CA ALA A 25 10.69 2.24 -16.51
C ALA A 25 9.61 2.89 -15.63
N PHE A 26 8.80 3.81 -16.19
CA PHE A 26 7.68 4.43 -15.47
C PHE A 26 6.60 3.43 -15.07
N LEU A 27 6.22 2.53 -15.99
CA LEU A 27 5.20 1.52 -15.73
C LEU A 27 5.65 0.51 -14.66
N ILE A 28 6.88 0.00 -14.79
CA ILE A 28 7.48 -0.92 -13.81
C ILE A 28 7.56 -0.22 -12.44
N GLY A 29 8.02 1.03 -12.39
CA GLY A 29 8.05 1.82 -11.16
C GLY A 29 6.67 2.00 -10.52
N CYS A 30 5.65 2.32 -11.32
CA CYS A 30 4.28 2.45 -10.86
C CYS A 30 3.71 1.12 -10.31
N MET A 31 3.99 0.00 -10.98
CA MET A 31 3.59 -1.32 -10.53
C MET A 31 4.29 -1.70 -9.22
N PHE A 32 5.60 -1.47 -9.13
CA PHE A 32 6.37 -1.73 -7.92
C PHE A 32 5.82 -0.95 -6.72
N VAL A 33 5.55 0.36 -6.88
CA VAL A 33 4.93 1.18 -5.84
C VAL A 33 3.58 0.61 -5.41
N LYS A 34 2.73 0.18 -6.36
CA LYS A 34 1.44 -0.45 -6.04
C LYS A 34 1.62 -1.77 -5.28
N MET A 35 2.61 -2.59 -5.62
CA MET A 35 2.90 -3.86 -4.94
C MET A 35 3.50 -3.65 -3.54
N SER A 36 4.33 -2.62 -3.36
CA SER A 36 4.94 -2.28 -2.08
C SER A 36 3.96 -1.60 -1.11
N GLN A 37 2.81 -1.11 -1.59
CA GLN A 37 1.82 -0.49 -0.71
C GLN A 37 1.33 -1.51 0.34
N PRO A 38 1.34 -1.15 1.63
CA PRO A 38 0.94 -2.03 2.71
C PRO A 38 -0.59 -2.21 2.82
N LYS A 39 -1.35 -1.98 1.73
CA LYS A 39 -2.83 -2.02 1.71
C LYS A 39 -3.41 -3.34 2.22
N LYS A 40 -2.71 -4.46 2.02
CA LYS A 40 -3.11 -5.78 2.54
C LYS A 40 -2.96 -5.94 4.07
N ARG A 41 -2.37 -4.97 4.79
CA ARG A 41 -2.20 -5.07 6.27
C ARG A 41 -3.52 -4.87 7.02
N ALA A 42 -4.45 -4.08 6.47
CA ALA A 42 -5.76 -3.89 7.08
C ALA A 42 -6.56 -5.20 7.14
N GLU A 43 -6.37 -6.10 6.18
CA GLU A 43 -7.03 -7.42 6.14
C GLU A 43 -6.59 -8.36 7.27
N THR A 44 -5.39 -8.15 7.82
CA THR A 44 -4.86 -8.98 8.91
C THR A 44 -5.05 -8.39 10.31
N LEU A 45 -5.61 -7.17 10.39
CA LEU A 45 -5.92 -6.52 11.66
C LEU A 45 -7.40 -6.68 11.98
N MET A 46 -7.70 -7.46 13.02
CA MET A 46 -9.05 -7.75 13.45
C MET A 46 -9.40 -6.93 14.68
N PHE A 47 -10.63 -6.43 14.73
CA PHE A 47 -11.22 -5.84 15.92
C PHE A 47 -12.24 -6.82 16.51
N SER A 48 -12.46 -6.77 17.82
CA SER A 48 -13.61 -7.46 18.41
C SER A 48 -14.91 -6.90 17.84
N GLU A 49 -15.84 -7.79 17.52
CA GLU A 49 -17.17 -7.44 17.01
C GLU A 49 -17.95 -6.54 17.98
N HIS A 50 -17.76 -6.75 19.28
CA HIS A 50 -18.40 -6.00 20.34
C HIS A 50 -17.37 -5.26 21.19
N ALA A 51 -17.70 -4.04 21.58
CA ALA A 51 -17.03 -3.32 22.66
C ALA A 51 -17.82 -3.52 23.96
N VAL A 52 -17.13 -3.54 25.10
CA VAL A 52 -17.74 -3.76 26.41
C VAL A 52 -17.41 -2.62 27.35
N ILE A 53 -18.33 -2.35 28.28
CA ILE A 53 -18.13 -1.41 29.38
C ILE A 53 -18.18 -2.21 30.67
N SER A 54 -17.12 -2.13 31.48
CA SER A 54 -17.10 -2.78 32.80
C SER A 54 -16.25 -2.01 33.80
N MET A 55 -16.43 -2.34 35.09
CA MET A 55 -15.59 -1.84 36.17
C MET A 55 -14.25 -2.56 36.18
N ARG A 56 -13.15 -1.80 36.14
CA ARG A 56 -11.78 -2.32 36.26
C ARG A 56 -10.99 -1.37 37.16
N ASP A 57 -10.40 -1.92 38.22
CA ASP A 57 -9.66 -1.15 39.23
C ASP A 57 -10.45 0.07 39.76
N GLY A 58 -11.76 -0.14 40.00
CA GLY A 58 -12.67 0.90 40.49
C GLY A 58 -13.12 1.94 39.45
N LYS A 59 -12.77 1.79 38.17
CA LYS A 59 -13.12 2.74 37.09
C LYS A 59 -13.97 2.08 36.01
N LEU A 60 -15.04 2.76 35.61
CA LEU A 60 -15.85 2.35 34.46
C LEU A 60 -15.05 2.56 33.17
N THR A 61 -14.80 1.49 32.41
CA THR A 61 -13.88 1.51 31.27
C THR A 61 -14.53 0.91 30.03
N LEU A 62 -14.48 1.63 28.90
CA LEU A 62 -14.83 1.11 27.58
C LEU A 62 -13.63 0.36 27.00
N MET A 63 -13.84 -0.89 26.56
CA MET A 63 -12.80 -1.77 26.05
C MET A 63 -13.21 -2.46 24.76
N PHE A 64 -12.25 -2.66 23.86
CA PHE A 64 -12.36 -3.49 22.67
C PHE A 64 -11.03 -4.21 22.46
N ARG A 65 -11.04 -5.35 21.76
CA ARG A 65 -9.83 -6.11 21.45
C ARG A 65 -9.37 -5.81 20.02
N VAL A 66 -8.07 -5.81 19.83
CA VAL A 66 -7.43 -5.72 18.51
C VAL A 66 -6.44 -6.88 18.39
N GLY A 67 -6.49 -7.61 17.29
CA GLY A 67 -5.62 -8.74 17.00
C GLY A 67 -4.88 -8.55 15.67
N ASN A 68 -3.61 -8.96 15.64
CA ASN A 68 -2.82 -9.07 14.41
C ASN A 68 -2.72 -10.55 14.03
N LEU A 69 -3.35 -10.94 12.93
CA LEU A 69 -3.35 -12.32 12.42
C LEU A 69 -2.00 -12.75 11.83
N ARG A 70 -1.05 -11.81 11.66
CA ARG A 70 0.28 -12.11 11.12
C ARG A 70 1.27 -12.42 12.24
N ASN A 71 2.09 -13.45 12.04
CA ASN A 71 3.18 -13.82 12.96
C ASN A 71 4.29 -12.75 13.09
N SER A 72 4.33 -11.74 12.21
CA SER A 72 5.25 -10.62 12.33
C SER A 72 4.71 -9.54 13.27
N HIS A 73 5.56 -9.02 14.14
CA HIS A 73 5.22 -7.87 14.98
C HIS A 73 4.93 -6.61 14.16
N MET A 74 3.92 -5.85 14.60
CA MET A 74 3.60 -4.55 14.02
C MET A 74 4.48 -3.47 14.65
N VAL A 75 5.48 -3.00 13.91
CA VAL A 75 6.35 -1.90 14.34
C VAL A 75 5.54 -0.59 14.30
N SER A 76 5.63 0.22 15.36
CA SER A 76 4.93 1.52 15.50
C SER A 76 3.40 1.43 15.48
N ALA A 77 2.83 0.50 16.25
CA ALA A 77 1.39 0.42 16.44
C ALA A 77 0.84 1.66 17.19
N GLN A 78 -0.12 2.36 16.58
CA GLN A 78 -0.83 3.47 17.21
C GLN A 78 -2.35 3.29 17.03
N ILE A 79 -3.10 3.41 18.12
CA ILE A 79 -4.57 3.34 18.13
C ILE A 79 -5.13 4.74 18.34
N ARG A 80 -6.14 5.13 17.56
CA ARG A 80 -6.92 6.36 17.75
C ARG A 80 -8.40 6.02 17.74
N CYS A 81 -9.13 6.49 18.74
CA CYS A 81 -10.58 6.33 18.84
C CYS A 81 -11.25 7.67 18.58
N LYS A 82 -12.36 7.67 17.82
CA LYS A 82 -13.20 8.85 17.59
C LYS A 82 -14.64 8.51 17.99
N LEU A 83 -15.28 9.41 18.73
CA LEU A 83 -16.70 9.33 19.03
C LEU A 83 -17.44 10.20 18.00
N LEU A 84 -18.27 9.58 17.17
CA LEU A 84 -19.17 10.27 16.26
C LEU A 84 -20.56 10.25 16.89
N LYS A 85 -21.12 11.42 17.16
CA LYS A 85 -22.49 11.58 17.68
C LYS A 85 -23.27 12.36 16.64
N GLY A 86 -24.35 11.75 16.14
CA GLY A 86 -25.34 12.42 15.28
C GLY A 86 -26.37 13.20 16.10
#